data_AF-A0A960DVD6-F1
#
_entry.id   AF-A0A960DVD6-F1
#
_cell.length_a   1.000
_cell.length_b   1.000
_cell.length_c   1.000
_cell.angle_alpha   90.00
_cell.angle_beta   90.00
_cell.angle_gamma   90.00
#
_symmetry.space_group_name_H-M   'P 1'
#
loop_
_entity.id
_entity.type
_entity.pdbx_description
1 polymer ?
#
loop_
_entity_poly.entity_id
_entity_poly.type
_entity_poly.pdbx_seq_one_letter_code
_entity_poly.pdbx_strand_id
1 'polypeptide(L)'
;NMHIETWDRTSLREQEAVIGRDKGAGAPLSGGEEHTDPDFALAGREGEPLIPTTSHVHLAHPDQNDGVRMLRRGYNFTDGSDGLGRLDAGLFFLAFVRDPATHFIPMQTTLARDDALSEYLEHRGSALFAVPPGVRDERGYLGETLFDR
;
A
#
# COMPACT_ATOMS: atom_id res chain seq x y z
N ASN A 1 -10.00 -2.90 6.30
CA ASN A 1 -10.67 -4.20 6.19
C ASN A 1 -10.69 -4.57 4.71
N MET A 2 -10.60 -5.85 4.37
CA MET A 2 -10.61 -6.35 3.01
C MET A 2 -11.89 -7.17 2.78
N HIS A 3 -12.60 -6.91 1.69
CA HIS A 3 -13.74 -7.70 1.24
C HIS A 3 -13.27 -9.03 0.63
N ILE A 4 -12.75 -9.92 1.48
CA ILE A 4 -12.06 -11.15 1.09
C ILE A 4 -12.95 -12.06 0.25
N GLU A 5 -14.24 -12.19 0.57
CA GLU A 5 -15.14 -13.05 -0.18
C GLU A 5 -15.37 -12.57 -1.62
N THR A 6 -15.34 -11.25 -1.85
CA THR A 6 -15.40 -10.67 -3.20
C THR A 6 -14.07 -10.88 -3.92
N TRP A 7 -12.96 -10.61 -3.23
CA TRP A 7 -11.62 -10.81 -3.75
C TRP A 7 -11.37 -12.27 -4.17
N ASP A 8 -11.72 -13.25 -3.33
CA ASP A 8 -11.45 -14.67 -3.58
C ASP A 8 -12.26 -15.26 -4.74
N ARG A 9 -13.36 -14.60 -5.15
CA ARG A 9 -14.13 -14.98 -6.34
C ARG A 9 -13.59 -14.37 -7.63
N THR A 10 -12.70 -13.40 -7.51
CA THR A 10 -12.04 -12.71 -8.63
C THR A 10 -11.03 -13.65 -9.27
N SER A 11 -10.91 -13.63 -10.60
CA SER A 11 -9.95 -14.50 -11.29
C SER A 11 -8.51 -14.15 -10.91
N LEU A 12 -7.60 -15.15 -10.91
CA LEU A 12 -6.18 -14.91 -10.59
C LEU A 12 -5.59 -13.79 -11.46
N ARG A 13 -5.86 -13.83 -12.77
CA ARG A 13 -5.37 -12.83 -13.72
C ARG A 13 -5.83 -11.41 -13.35
N GLU A 14 -7.07 -11.28 -12.90
CA GLU A 14 -7.64 -9.99 -12.50
C GLU A 14 -7.06 -9.52 -11.16
N GLN A 15 -6.89 -10.42 -10.19
CA GLN A 15 -6.19 -10.10 -8.95
C GLN A 15 -4.76 -9.58 -9.20
N GLU A 16 -4.02 -10.25 -10.09
CA GLU A 16 -2.67 -9.85 -10.48
C GLU A 16 -2.66 -8.52 -11.24
N ALA A 17 -3.66 -8.27 -12.09
CA ALA A 17 -3.83 -6.99 -12.79
C ALA A 17 -4.16 -5.83 -11.83
N VAL A 18 -5.01 -6.07 -10.83
CA VAL A 18 -5.35 -5.09 -9.77
C VAL A 18 -4.09 -4.69 -8.99
N ILE A 19 -3.22 -5.64 -8.67
CA ILE A 19 -1.98 -5.36 -7.94
C ILE A 19 -0.89 -4.79 -8.88
N GLY A 20 -0.76 -5.31 -10.10
CA GLY A 20 0.34 -5.04 -11.02
C GLY A 20 1.55 -5.98 -10.85
N ARG A 21 1.39 -7.05 -10.07
CA ARG A 21 2.40 -8.11 -9.82
C ARG A 21 1.73 -9.48 -9.79
N ASP A 22 2.49 -10.51 -10.14
CA ASP A 22 2.01 -11.89 -10.01
C ASP A 22 1.91 -12.32 -8.54
N LYS A 23 1.05 -13.30 -8.23
CA LYS A 23 0.89 -13.79 -6.84
C LYS A 23 1.86 -14.92 -6.47
N GLY A 24 2.52 -15.53 -7.44
CA GLY A 24 3.35 -16.72 -7.24
C GLY A 24 4.75 -16.40 -6.75
N ALA A 25 5.44 -15.51 -7.47
CA ALA A 25 6.79 -15.02 -7.20
C ALA A 25 6.81 -13.54 -6.81
N GLY A 26 5.74 -12.78 -7.08
CA GLY A 26 5.70 -11.34 -6.81
C GLY A 26 6.40 -10.51 -7.86
N ALA A 27 6.72 -11.05 -9.04
CA ALA A 27 7.36 -10.31 -10.12
C ALA A 27 6.39 -9.27 -10.70
N PRO A 28 6.88 -8.13 -11.24
CA PRO A 28 6.02 -7.22 -11.98
C PRO A 28 5.46 -7.91 -13.22
N LEU A 29 4.26 -7.52 -13.67
CA LEU A 29 3.65 -8.10 -14.87
C LEU A 29 4.44 -7.83 -16.16
N SER A 30 5.38 -6.88 -16.12
CA SER A 30 6.37 -6.66 -17.18
C SER A 30 7.46 -7.75 -17.27
N GLY A 31 7.50 -8.69 -16.30
CA GLY A 31 8.42 -9.83 -16.25
C GLY A 31 9.59 -9.67 -15.27
N GLY A 32 10.29 -10.77 -15.01
CA GLY A 32 11.45 -10.84 -14.09
C GLY A 32 11.16 -11.65 -12.82
N GLU A 33 11.70 -11.18 -11.70
CA GLU A 33 11.55 -11.75 -10.36
C GLU A 33 11.01 -10.69 -9.38
N GLU A 34 10.80 -11.05 -8.12
CA GLU A 34 10.21 -10.15 -7.09
C GLU A 34 10.89 -8.76 -7.03
N HIS A 35 12.22 -8.73 -7.12
CA HIS A 35 13.02 -7.52 -7.02
C HIS A 35 13.31 -6.85 -8.36
N THR A 36 12.75 -7.36 -9.47
CA THR A 36 12.85 -6.67 -10.76
C THR A 36 12.04 -5.38 -10.72
N ASP A 37 12.64 -4.30 -11.23
CA ASP A 37 11.96 -3.02 -11.38
C ASP A 37 10.82 -3.15 -12.41
N PRO A 38 9.62 -2.62 -12.10
CA PRO A 38 8.50 -2.65 -13.05
C PRO A 38 8.79 -1.76 -14.26
N ASP A 39 8.49 -2.26 -15.46
CA ASP A 39 8.45 -1.46 -16.68
C ASP A 39 7.00 -1.08 -17.00
N PHE A 40 6.64 0.18 -16.72
CA PHE A 40 5.29 0.69 -16.95
C PHE A 40 4.98 1.02 -18.41
N ALA A 41 6.00 1.07 -19.28
CA ALA A 41 5.84 1.39 -20.70
C ALA A 41 5.78 0.13 -21.58
N LEU A 42 6.13 -1.04 -21.04
CA LEU A 42 6.13 -2.29 -21.80
C LEU A 42 4.71 -2.68 -22.20
N ALA A 43 4.45 -2.59 -23.51
CA ALA A 43 3.17 -2.94 -24.10
C ALA A 43 2.97 -4.46 -24.17
N GLY A 44 1.76 -4.88 -23.85
CA GLY A 44 1.25 -6.23 -24.03
C GLY A 44 0.51 -6.40 -25.35
N ARG A 45 -0.56 -7.22 -25.31
CA ARG A 45 -1.45 -7.38 -26.47
C ARG A 45 -2.23 -6.10 -26.72
N GLU A 46 -2.51 -5.84 -27.99
CA GLU A 46 -3.35 -4.70 -28.41
C GLU A 46 -2.76 -3.32 -28.09
N GLY A 47 -1.48 -3.26 -27.67
CA GLY A 47 -0.79 -2.01 -27.36
C GLY A 47 -1.01 -1.51 -25.94
N GLU A 48 -1.82 -2.19 -25.14
CA GLU A 48 -2.08 -1.83 -23.75
C GLU A 48 -0.88 -2.17 -22.84
N PRO A 49 -0.56 -1.36 -21.82
CA PRO A 49 0.51 -1.66 -20.88
C PRO A 49 0.32 -3.02 -20.19
N LEU A 50 1.40 -3.80 -20.03
CA LEU A 50 1.36 -5.06 -19.27
C LEU A 50 1.00 -4.85 -17.80
N ILE A 51 1.42 -3.72 -17.23
CA ILE A 51 1.02 -3.27 -15.90
C ILE A 51 -0.09 -2.22 -16.09
N PRO A 52 -1.36 -2.52 -15.72
CA PRO A 52 -2.45 -1.56 -15.88
C PRO A 52 -2.16 -0.22 -15.19
N THR A 53 -2.57 0.89 -15.81
CA THR A 53 -2.39 2.23 -15.24
C THR A 53 -3.21 2.46 -13.97
N THR A 54 -4.25 1.65 -13.74
CA THR A 54 -5.06 1.63 -12.52
C THR A 54 -4.57 0.62 -11.47
N SER A 55 -3.48 -0.10 -11.75
CA SER A 55 -2.92 -1.08 -10.81
C SER A 55 -2.30 -0.39 -9.60
N HIS A 56 -2.42 -1.03 -8.44
CA HIS A 56 -1.93 -0.50 -7.17
C HIS A 56 -0.44 -0.14 -7.23
N VAL A 57 0.39 -1.03 -7.80
CA VAL A 57 1.84 -0.78 -7.94
C VAL A 57 2.13 0.38 -8.86
N HIS A 58 1.41 0.57 -9.96
CA HIS A 58 1.61 1.70 -10.87
C HIS A 58 1.34 3.03 -10.14
N LEU A 59 0.15 3.16 -9.55
CA LEU A 59 -0.29 4.40 -8.91
C LEU A 59 0.52 4.74 -7.66
N ALA A 60 1.00 3.73 -6.91
CA ALA A 60 1.80 3.93 -5.70
C ALA A 60 3.32 4.03 -5.96
N HIS A 61 3.78 3.86 -7.21
CA HIS A 61 5.22 3.88 -7.50
C HIS A 61 5.82 5.29 -7.31
N PRO A 62 7.06 5.42 -6.79
CA PRO A 62 7.72 6.73 -6.68
C PRO A 62 7.80 7.50 -7.99
N ASP A 63 7.92 6.81 -9.13
CA ASP A 63 7.97 7.46 -10.46
C ASP A 63 6.67 8.20 -10.81
N GLN A 64 5.54 7.81 -10.19
CA GLN A 64 4.24 8.50 -10.34
C GLN A 64 3.96 9.48 -9.18
N ASN A 65 4.88 9.60 -8.23
CA ASN A 65 4.70 10.34 -6.97
C ASN A 65 5.95 11.16 -6.62
N ASP A 66 6.52 11.87 -7.61
CA ASP A 66 7.66 12.80 -7.46
C ASP A 66 8.90 12.19 -6.77
N GLY A 67 9.13 10.89 -6.94
CA GLY A 67 10.24 10.15 -6.34
C GLY A 67 10.09 9.92 -4.83
N VAL A 68 8.95 10.27 -4.25
CA VAL A 68 8.70 10.17 -2.82
C VAL A 68 8.55 8.71 -2.41
N ARG A 69 9.10 8.38 -1.23
CA ARG A 69 9.12 7.02 -0.69
C ARG A 69 8.62 6.99 0.74
N MET A 70 8.01 5.87 1.10
CA MET A 70 7.58 5.59 2.46
C MET A 70 8.02 4.19 2.88
N LEU A 71 8.29 4.03 4.18
CA LEU A 71 8.53 2.71 4.76
C LEU A 71 7.20 2.13 5.21
N ARG A 72 6.67 1.17 4.44
CA ARG A 72 5.48 0.40 4.82
C ARG A 72 5.87 -0.73 5.78
N ARG A 73 5.16 -0.84 6.90
CA ARG A 73 5.39 -1.88 7.92
C ARG A 73 4.06 -2.38 8.49
N GLY A 74 3.24 -2.95 7.62
CA GLY A 74 1.90 -3.42 7.97
C GLY A 74 1.88 -4.78 8.66
N TYR A 75 0.74 -5.09 9.28
CA TYR A 75 0.46 -6.37 9.94
C TYR A 75 -0.93 -6.88 9.55
N ASN A 76 -1.05 -8.16 9.24
CA ASN A 76 -2.36 -8.77 8.96
C ASN A 76 -3.17 -8.86 10.26
N PHE A 77 -4.49 -8.74 10.15
CA PHE A 77 -5.41 -9.03 11.24
C PHE A 77 -6.58 -9.88 10.77
N THR A 78 -7.13 -10.66 11.70
CA THR A 78 -8.38 -11.41 11.57
C THR A 78 -9.07 -11.37 12.93
N ASP A 79 -10.22 -10.73 13.02
CA ASP A 79 -10.98 -10.51 14.25
C ASP A 79 -12.38 -11.15 14.16
N GLY A 80 -12.40 -12.42 13.74
CA GLY A 80 -13.63 -13.20 13.61
C GLY A 80 -14.50 -12.75 12.45
N SER A 81 -15.79 -12.55 12.72
CA SER A 81 -16.78 -12.16 11.71
C SER A 81 -17.44 -10.84 12.09
N ASP A 82 -17.73 -10.01 11.10
CA ASP A 82 -18.51 -8.79 11.29
C ASP A 82 -19.99 -9.11 11.62
N GLY A 83 -20.78 -8.08 11.93
CA GLY A 83 -22.21 -8.23 12.23
C GLY A 83 -23.08 -8.78 11.09
N LEU A 84 -22.48 -9.04 9.91
CA LEU A 84 -23.13 -9.61 8.72
C LEU A 84 -22.56 -11.00 8.37
N GLY A 85 -21.68 -11.56 9.21
CA GLY A 85 -21.09 -12.89 9.03
C GLY A 85 -19.95 -12.94 8.01
N ARG A 86 -19.43 -11.80 7.57
CA ARG A 86 -18.24 -11.72 6.70
C ARG A 86 -16.98 -11.69 7.55
N LEU A 87 -15.84 -12.10 6.99
CA LEU A 87 -14.58 -12.10 7.75
C LEU A 87 -14.14 -10.67 8.10
N ASP A 88 -13.93 -10.37 9.38
CA ASP A 88 -13.31 -9.09 9.77
C ASP A 88 -11.78 -9.24 9.70
N ALA A 89 -11.23 -9.08 8.50
CA ALA A 89 -9.81 -9.24 8.27
C ALA A 89 -9.27 -8.19 7.30
N GLY A 90 -7.93 -8.07 7.28
CA GLY A 90 -7.24 -7.19 6.37
C GLY A 90 -5.86 -6.81 6.89
N LEU A 91 -5.46 -5.57 6.62
CA LEU A 91 -4.15 -5.04 6.94
C LEU A 91 -4.27 -3.85 7.91
N PHE A 92 -3.57 -3.93 9.04
CA PHE A 92 -3.13 -2.72 9.75
C PHE A 92 -2.01 -2.10 8.93
N PHE A 93 -2.34 -1.11 8.12
CA PHE A 93 -1.37 -0.39 7.32
C PHE A 93 -0.66 0.65 8.20
N LEU A 94 0.67 0.51 8.32
CA LEU A 94 1.53 1.51 8.93
C LEU A 94 2.53 1.97 7.88
N ALA A 95 2.70 3.29 7.75
CA ALA A 95 3.73 3.89 6.93
C ALA A 95 4.49 4.95 7.73
N PHE A 96 5.82 4.91 7.64
CA PHE A 96 6.68 5.96 8.15
C PHE A 96 7.10 6.86 7.00
N VAL A 97 6.80 8.15 7.13
CA VAL A 97 7.11 9.21 6.18
C VAL A 97 7.73 10.38 6.90
N ARG A 98 8.55 11.15 6.20
CA ARG A 98 9.14 12.37 6.76
C ARG A 98 8.10 13.49 6.86
N ASP A 99 7.28 13.63 5.82
CA ASP A 99 6.23 14.62 5.75
C ASP A 99 4.98 14.01 5.10
N PRO A 100 3.91 13.76 5.87
CA PRO A 100 2.67 13.19 5.34
C PRO A 100 2.04 14.01 4.21
N ALA A 101 2.19 15.35 4.23
CA ALA A 101 1.56 16.25 3.27
C ALA A 101 2.14 16.08 1.86
N THR A 102 3.42 15.70 1.76
CA THR A 102 4.11 15.48 0.48
C THR A 102 4.28 14.01 0.14
N HIS A 103 4.15 13.09 1.12
CA HIS A 103 4.45 11.67 0.91
C HIS A 103 3.21 10.79 0.84
N PHE A 104 2.41 10.78 1.91
CA PHE A 104 1.31 9.82 2.03
C PHE A 104 0.00 10.38 1.47
N ILE A 105 -0.33 11.63 1.81
CA ILE A 105 -1.63 12.21 1.51
C ILE A 105 -1.87 12.31 -0.01
N PRO A 106 -0.94 12.83 -0.84
CA PRO A 106 -1.17 12.93 -2.28
C PRO A 106 -1.33 11.56 -2.94
N MET A 107 -0.44 10.61 -2.61
CA MET A 107 -0.49 9.24 -3.12
C MET A 107 -1.81 8.55 -2.73
N GLN A 108 -2.20 8.60 -1.45
CA GLN A 108 -3.47 8.02 -0.99
C GLN A 108 -4.68 8.69 -1.65
N THR A 109 -4.61 9.99 -1.95
CA THR A 109 -5.68 10.70 -2.67
C THR A 109 -5.85 10.15 -4.10
N THR A 110 -4.74 9.90 -4.80
CA THR A 110 -4.75 9.24 -6.11
C THR A 110 -5.30 7.83 -6.02
N LEU A 111 -4.84 7.03 -5.05
CA LEU A 111 -5.32 5.65 -4.87
C LEU A 111 -6.82 5.60 -4.59
N ALA A 112 -7.32 6.47 -3.71
CA ALA A 112 -8.75 6.54 -3.41
C ALA A 112 -9.63 6.88 -4.62
N ARG A 113 -9.08 7.54 -5.66
CA ARG A 113 -9.81 7.91 -6.87
C ARG A 113 -9.73 6.84 -7.96
N ASP A 114 -8.53 6.31 -8.20
CA ASP A 114 -8.21 5.63 -9.46
C ASP A 114 -7.70 4.18 -9.27
N ASP A 115 -7.43 3.73 -8.02
CA ASP A 115 -6.88 2.40 -7.75
C ASP A 115 -7.94 1.30 -7.81
N ALA A 116 -7.70 0.30 -8.66
CA ALA A 116 -8.56 -0.87 -8.78
C ALA A 116 -8.65 -1.67 -7.46
N LEU A 117 -7.62 -1.62 -6.61
CA LEU A 117 -7.63 -2.32 -5.33
C LEU A 117 -8.65 -1.72 -4.34
N SER A 118 -9.01 -0.44 -4.51
CA SER A 118 -9.97 0.25 -3.64
C SER A 118 -11.37 -0.40 -3.66
N GLU A 119 -11.73 -1.13 -4.71
CA GLU A 119 -12.99 -1.90 -4.77
C GLU A 119 -13.06 -3.01 -3.69
N TYR A 120 -11.90 -3.53 -3.28
CA TYR A 120 -11.81 -4.63 -2.32
C TYR A 120 -11.44 -4.17 -0.91
N LEU A 121 -11.23 -2.88 -0.70
CA LEU A 121 -10.72 -2.34 0.56
C LEU A 121 -11.68 -1.34 1.19
N GLU A 122 -11.79 -1.42 2.51
CA GLU A 122 -12.52 -0.46 3.33
C GLU A 122 -11.61 0.11 4.43
N HIS A 123 -11.38 1.42 4.39
CA HIS A 123 -10.62 2.13 5.42
C HIS A 123 -11.51 2.44 6.63
N ARG A 124 -11.41 1.62 7.69
CA ARG A 124 -12.25 1.73 8.90
C ARG A 124 -11.66 2.55 10.05
N GLY A 125 -10.37 2.89 9.97
CA GLY A 125 -9.68 3.63 11.01
C GLY A 125 -8.43 4.30 10.47
N SER A 126 -8.09 5.46 11.04
CA SER A 126 -6.89 6.22 10.66
C SER A 126 -6.38 7.01 11.86
N ALA A 127 -5.07 7.18 11.94
CA ALA A 127 -4.40 8.01 12.91
C ALA A 127 -3.07 8.50 12.33
N LEU A 128 -2.63 9.69 12.78
CA LEU A 128 -1.34 10.27 12.41
C LEU A 128 -0.59 10.63 13.70
N PHE A 129 0.66 10.19 13.79
CA PHE A 129 1.50 10.41 14.96
C PHE A 129 2.86 10.98 14.55
N ALA A 130 3.40 11.87 15.37
CA ALA A 130 4.80 12.24 15.29
C ALA A 130 5.64 11.22 16.08
N VAL A 131 6.64 10.63 15.43
CA VAL A 131 7.60 9.71 16.08
C VAL A 131 8.88 10.50 16.37
N PRO A 132 9.17 10.84 17.65
CA PRO A 132 10.37 11.61 17.98
C PRO A 132 11.64 10.79 17.75
N PRO A 133 12.82 11.44 17.69
CA PRO A 133 14.10 10.75 17.66
C PRO A 133 14.27 9.80 18.85
N GLY A 134 15.12 8.79 18.69
CA GLY A 134 15.50 7.89 19.78
C GLY A 134 16.21 8.61 20.92
N VAL A 135 16.13 8.03 22.12
CA VAL A 135 16.80 8.51 23.34
C VAL A 135 18.31 8.48 23.15
N ARG A 136 19.01 9.57 23.50
CA ARG A 136 20.45 9.73 23.26
C ARG A 136 21.33 9.46 24.49
N ASP A 137 20.83 9.81 25.67
CA ASP A 137 21.57 9.70 26.93
C ASP A 137 20.89 8.69 27.86
N GLU A 138 21.66 8.06 28.75
CA GLU A 138 21.15 7.06 29.70
C GLU A 138 20.06 7.61 30.64
N ARG A 139 20.03 8.94 30.81
CA ARG A 139 19.04 9.66 31.63
C ARG A 139 17.93 10.29 30.80
N GLY A 140 18.03 10.27 29.49
CA GLY A 140 17.04 10.85 28.60
C GLY A 140 15.78 9.99 28.52
N TYR A 141 14.72 10.56 27.95
CA TYR A 141 13.45 9.86 27.72
C TYR A 141 12.85 10.20 26.36
N LEU A 142 11.93 9.36 25.89
CA LEU A 142 11.29 9.57 24.60
C LEU A 142 10.51 10.89 24.60
N GLY A 143 10.84 11.80 23.68
CA GLY A 143 10.19 13.10 23.58
C GLY A 143 10.83 14.22 24.43
N GLU A 144 11.97 13.97 25.10
CA GLU A 144 12.72 15.00 25.85
C GLU A 144 12.90 16.31 25.05
N THR A 145 13.29 16.23 23.77
CA THR A 145 13.46 17.41 22.89
C THR A 145 12.18 18.22 22.59
N LEU A 146 11.02 17.68 22.94
CA LEU A 146 9.71 18.32 22.82
C LEU A 146 9.26 18.92 24.16
N PHE A 147 9.45 18.21 25.27
CA PHE A 147 8.89 18.55 26.57
C PHE A 147 9.80 19.45 27.44
N ASP A 148 11.13 19.31 27.33
CA ASP A 148 12.09 20.04 28.18
C ASP A 148 12.70 21.26 27.48
N ARG A 149 11.92 21.93 26.63
CA ARG A 149 12.31 23.20 26.00
C ARG A 149 12.17 24.40 26.93
#